data_AF-A0A7Y4ZCG8-F1
#
_entry.id   AF-A0A7Y4ZCG8-F1
#
_cell.length_a   1.000
_cell.length_b   1.000
_cell.length_c   1.000
_cell.angle_alpha   90.00
_cell.angle_beta   90.00
_cell.angle_gamma   90.00
#
_symmetry.space_group_name_H-M   'P 1'
#
loop_
_entity.id
_entity.type
_entity.pdbx_description
1 polymer ?
#
loop_
_entity_poly.entity_id
_entity_poly.type
_entity_poly.pdbx_seq_one_letter_code
_entity_poly.pdbx_strand_id
1 'polypeptide(L)' 'ISSGMYVVNAIDKRADNLATEKVVSEAASVDRYEFIKNAYFQRRNFLVNDGNLPEGDGDPLDNPDDGSLAPLDPYPR' A
#
# COMPACT_ATOMS: atom_id res chain seq x y z
N ILE A 1 -13.89 -10.44 31.65
CA ILE A 1 -14.51 -10.81 30.35
C ILE A 1 -14.24 -9.65 29.41
N SER A 2 -13.25 -9.75 28.51
CA SER A 2 -12.85 -8.66 27.59
C SER A 2 -12.26 -9.20 26.29
N SER A 3 -11.63 -10.38 26.33
CA SER A 3 -11.11 -11.11 25.16
C SER A 3 -12.13 -11.32 24.04
N GLY A 4 -13.42 -11.52 24.35
CA GLY A 4 -14.47 -11.68 23.33
C GLY A 4 -14.66 -10.45 22.43
N MET A 5 -14.55 -9.24 22.98
CA MET A 5 -14.71 -8.00 22.20
C MET A 5 -13.55 -7.81 21.23
N TYR A 6 -12.31 -8.12 21.65
CA TYR A 6 -11.14 -8.05 20.78
C TYR A 6 -11.21 -9.05 19.63
N VAL A 7 -11.67 -10.28 19.89
CA VAL A 7 -11.83 -11.32 18.87
C VAL A 7 -12.88 -10.92 17.84
N VAL A 8 -14.05 -10.43 18.29
CA VAL A 8 -15.10 -9.98 17.37
C VAL A 8 -14.62 -8.81 16.51
N ASN A 9 -13.97 -7.81 17.10
CA ASN A 9 -13.41 -6.67 16.35
C ASN A 9 -12.32 -7.09 15.36
N ALA A 10 -11.54 -8.12 15.66
CA ALA A 10 -10.53 -8.64 14.74
C ALA A 10 -11.16 -9.38 13.55
N ILE A 11 -12.23 -10.13 13.79
CA ILE A 11 -13.00 -10.82 12.75
C ILE A 11 -13.71 -9.80 11.85
N ASP A 12 -14.33 -8.78 12.45
CA ASP A 12 -14.99 -7.69 11.74
C ASP A 12 -14.05 -6.98 10.77
N LYS A 13 -12.88 -6.54 11.26
CA LYS A 13 -11.81 -5.96 10.42
C LYS A 13 -11.30 -6.90 9.32
N ARG A 14 -11.28 -8.21 9.57
CA ARG A 14 -10.90 -9.21 8.56
C ARG A 14 -11.96 -9.30 7.47
N ALA A 15 -13.24 -9.31 7.83
CA ALA A 15 -14.34 -9.37 6.89
C ALA A 15 -14.36 -8.14 5.97
N ASP A 16 -14.16 -6.94 6.52
CA ASP A 16 -14.09 -5.69 5.73
C ASP A 16 -12.96 -5.72 4.69
N ASN A 17 -11.83 -6.33 5.03
CA ASN A 17 -10.66 -6.38 4.16
C ASN A 17 -10.67 -7.54 3.15
N LEU A 18 -11.60 -8.49 3.28
CA LEU A 18 -11.67 -9.66 2.40
C LEU A 18 -11.96 -9.27 0.94
N ALA A 19 -12.78 -8.23 0.73
CA ALA A 19 -13.04 -7.69 -0.60
C ALA A 19 -11.80 -7.01 -1.21
N THR A 20 -11.05 -6.29 -0.38
CA THR A 20 -9.82 -5.57 -0.77
C THR A 20 -8.67 -6.51 -1.10
N GLU A 21 -8.63 -7.70 -0.50
CA GLU A 21 -7.58 -8.71 -0.75
C GLU A 21 -7.48 -9.08 -2.23
N LYS A 22 -8.62 -9.18 -2.95
CA LYS A 22 -8.62 -9.45 -4.39
C LYS A 22 -7.92 -8.36 -5.19
N VAL A 23 -8.20 -7.10 -4.87
CA VAL A 23 -7.59 -5.93 -5.52
C VAL A 23 -6.08 -5.91 -5.28
N VAL A 24 -5.65 -6.15 -4.04
CA VAL A 24 -4.22 -6.24 -3.70
C VAL A 24 -3.56 -7.41 -4.43
N SER A 25 -4.23 -8.57 -4.53
CA SER A 25 -3.70 -9.73 -5.23
C SER A 25 -3.56 -9.51 -6.74
N GLU A 26 -4.44 -8.72 -7.35
CA GLU A 26 -4.39 -8.40 -8.77
C GLU A 26 -3.34 -7.31 -9.06
N ALA A 27 -3.26 -6.28 -8.21
CA ALA A 27 -2.32 -5.17 -8.36
C ALA A 27 -0.87 -5.52 -7.97
N ALA A 28 -0.69 -6.37 -6.96
CA ALA A 28 0.61 -6.77 -6.42
C ALA A 28 1.08 -8.13 -6.94
N SER A 29 0.85 -8.41 -8.23
CA SER A 29 1.12 -9.71 -8.86
C SER A 29 2.60 -10.14 -8.80
N VAL A 30 3.53 -9.19 -8.60
CA VAL A 30 4.98 -9.44 -8.50
C VAL A 30 5.46 -9.49 -7.05
N ASP A 31 5.15 -8.46 -6.23
CA ASP A 31 5.49 -8.44 -4.80
C ASP A 31 4.42 -7.70 -3.97
N ARG A 32 3.75 -8.45 -3.07
CA ARG A 32 2.72 -7.94 -2.16
C ARG A 32 3.28 -6.97 -1.11
N TYR A 33 4.48 -7.24 -0.62
CA TYR A 33 5.10 -6.41 0.41
C TYR A 33 5.48 -5.04 -0.16
N GLU A 34 6.10 -5.00 -1.34
CA GLU A 34 6.47 -3.75 -2.00
C GLU A 34 5.26 -2.89 -2.32
N PHE A 35 4.19 -3.49 -2.86
CA PHE A 35 2.94 -2.77 -3.14
C PHE A 35 2.38 -2.08 -1.89
N ILE A 36 2.28 -2.81 -0.77
CA ILE A 36 1.76 -2.26 0.50
C ILE A 36 2.70 -1.18 1.06
N LYS A 37 4.01 -1.40 0.99
CA LYS A 37 5.04 -0.45 1.44
C LYS A 37 4.93 0.87 0.68
N ASN A 38 4.83 0.82 -0.64
CA ASN A 38 4.77 2.03 -1.47
C ASN A 38 3.45 2.77 -1.27
N ALA A 39 2.32 2.05 -1.19
CA ALA A 39 1.02 2.65 -0.86
C ALA A 39 1.02 3.36 0.51
N TYR A 40 1.74 2.82 1.50
CA TYR A 40 1.92 3.49 2.79
C TYR A 40 2.70 4.80 2.65
N PHE A 41 3.80 4.81 1.89
CA PHE A 41 4.61 6.02 1.67
C PHE A 41 3.83 7.09 0.90
N GLN A 42 3.08 6.71 -0.15
CA GLN A 42 2.20 7.62 -0.88
C GLN A 42 1.19 8.30 0.06
N ARG A 43 0.48 7.50 0.87
CA ARG A 43 -0.48 8.03 1.85
C ARG A 43 0.21 8.93 2.88
N ARG A 44 1.39 8.55 3.36
CA ARG A 44 2.13 9.34 4.34
C ARG A 44 2.58 10.68 3.76
N ASN A 45 3.11 10.68 2.54
CA ASN A 45 3.52 11.88 1.83
C ASN A 45 2.33 12.80 1.54
N PHE A 46 1.19 12.22 1.16
CA PHE A 46 -0.08 12.98 1.01
C PHE A 46 -0.47 13.68 2.31
N LEU A 47 -0.43 12.96 3.44
CA LEU A 47 -0.79 13.52 4.75
C LEU A 47 0.20 14.57 5.26
N VAL A 48 1.51 14.38 5.02
CA VAL A 48 2.55 15.32 5.44
C VAL A 48 2.46 16.63 4.66
N ASN A 49 2.16 16.55 3.37
CA ASN A 49 2.05 17.71 2.50
C ASN A 49 0.64 18.32 2.46
N ASP A 50 -0.25 17.94 3.38
CA ASP A 50 -1.63 18.43 3.47
C ASP A 50 -2.39 18.35 2.13
N GLY A 51 -2.16 17.26 1.39
CA GLY A 51 -2.72 17.00 0.07
C GLY A 51 -2.02 17.70 -1.11
N ASN A 52 -1.03 18.56 -0.88
CA ASN A 52 -0.27 19.25 -1.92
C ASN A 52 1.08 18.59 -2.16
N LEU A 53 1.09 17.47 -2.89
CA LEU A 53 2.35 16.78 -3.19
C LEU A 53 3.19 17.64 -4.16
N PRO A 54 4.48 17.86 -3.87
CA PRO A 54 5.37 18.52 -4.81
C PRO A 54 5.49 17.70 -6.10
N GLU A 55 5.55 18.40 -7.25
CA GLU A 55 5.68 17.77 -8.58
C GLU A 55 6.91 16.84 -8.59
N GLY A 56 6.67 15.53 -8.67
CA GLY A 56 7.72 14.51 -8.72
C GLY A 56 7.78 13.52 -7.55
N ASP A 57 7.08 13.75 -6.42
CA ASP A 57 7.17 12.90 -5.22
C ASP A 57 5.90 12.06 -4.93
N GLY A 58 4.87 12.19 -5.78
CA GLY A 58 3.50 11.90 -5.38
C GLY A 58 2.72 10.88 -6.18
N ASP A 59 2.95 10.80 -7.48
CA ASP A 59 2.25 9.85 -8.34
C ASP A 59 3.28 9.06 -9.15
N PRO A 60 3.52 7.80 -8.79
CA PRO A 60 4.40 6.94 -9.56
C PRO A 60 3.87 6.63 -10.98
N LEU A 61 2.61 6.96 -11.29
CA LEU A 61 2.06 6.92 -12.64
C LEU A 61 2.54 8.11 -13.49
N ASP A 62 2.85 9.25 -12.86
CA ASP A 62 3.34 10.46 -13.53
C ASP A 62 4.87 10.43 -13.74
N ASN A 63 5.62 9.72 -12.89
CA ASN A 63 7.06 9.56 -13.04
C ASN A 63 7.52 8.10 -12.80
N PRO A 64 7.44 7.22 -13.80
CA PRO A 64 7.82 5.80 -13.66
C PRO A 64 9.32 5.58 -13.38
N ASP A 65 10.14 6.62 -13.53
CA ASP A 65 11.58 6.59 -13.33
C ASP A 65 11.98 6.84 -11.85
N ASP A 66 11.02 7.22 -10.99
CA ASP A 66 11.22 7.47 -9.56
C ASP A 66 11.48 6.20 -8.73
N GLY A 67 11.42 5.03 -9.38
CA GLY A 67 11.64 3.72 -8.74
C GLY A 67 10.53 3.28 -7.79
N SER A 68 9.41 4.01 -7.72
CA SER A 68 8.27 3.68 -6.86
C SER A 68 7.32 2.64 -7.47
N LEU A 69 7.40 2.39 -8.79
CA LEU A 69 6.60 1.36 -9.48
C LEU A 69 7.37 0.45 -10.44
N ALA A 70 8.65 0.72 -10.72
CA ALA A 70 9.47 -0.25 -11.42
C ALA A 70 9.60 -1.49 -10.53
N PRO A 71 9.37 -2.73 -11.05
CA PRO A 71 9.80 -3.92 -10.35
C PRO A 71 11.28 -3.74 -10.01
N LEU A 72 11.61 -3.61 -8.72
CA LEU A 72 13.00 -3.52 -8.30
C LEU A 72 13.66 -4.81 -8.76
N ASP A 73 14.65 -4.70 -9.66
CA ASP A 73 15.33 -5.87 -10.20
C ASP A 73 15.90 -6.67 -9.01
N PRO A 74 15.40 -7.89 -8.74
CA PRO A 74 15.79 -8.64 -7.55
C PRO A 74 17.26 -9.12 -7.63
N TYR A 75 17.93 -8.93 -8.78
CA TYR A 75 19.33 -9.28 -8.98
C TYR A 75 20.15 -8.11 -9.54
N PRO A 76 20.91 -7.39 -8.68
CA PRO A 76 21.94 -6.48 -9.17
C PRO A 76 23.07 -7.30 -9.83
N ARG A 77 23.46 -6.94 -11.06
CA ARG A 77 24.65 -7.51 -11.73
C ARG A 77 25.94 -6.89 -11.21
#